data_AF-A0A835GXQ5-F1
#
_entry.id   AF-A0A835GXQ5-F1
#
_cell.length_a   1.000
_cell.length_b   1.000
_cell.length_c   1.000
_cell.angle_alpha   90.00
_cell.angle_beta   90.00
_cell.angle_gamma   90.00
#
_symmetry.space_group_name_H-M   'P 1'
#
loop_
_entity.id
_entity.type
_entity.pdbx_description
1 polymer ?
#
loop_
_entity_poly.entity_id
_entity_poly.type
_entity_poly.pdbx_seq_one_letter_code
_entity_poly.pdbx_strand_id
1 'polypeptide(L)'
;MAMKIILALIVVYGLISIVDAFSASGWTKAHATFYGGSDASGTMGGACGIICDYNADSRWCLRGKSQNRHATNFCPPNFAQASDNGGWCNPPLQHFDMAQPAWEKIGIYRGGIVPVYCSKGWVPCKKHGGVRFTINGRDYFELVLVSNVGGSGSIQSVSIKGSKTDGDNVKELGS
;
A
#
# COMPACT_ATOMS: atom_id res chain seq x y z
N MET A 1 50.05 -3.00 -9.67
CA MET A 1 49.03 -1.91 -9.64
C MET A 1 47.73 -2.31 -10.32
N ALA A 2 47.77 -2.91 -11.52
CA ALA A 2 46.58 -3.37 -12.25
C ALA A 2 45.65 -4.31 -11.46
N MET A 3 46.18 -5.28 -10.71
CA MET A 3 45.37 -6.23 -9.91
C MET A 3 44.51 -5.53 -8.83
N LYS A 4 45.05 -4.47 -8.20
CA LYS A 4 44.33 -3.70 -7.17
C LYS A 4 43.21 -2.85 -7.77
N ILE A 5 43.40 -2.36 -9.00
CA ILE A 5 42.40 -1.60 -9.75
C ILE A 5 41.26 -2.52 -10.19
N ILE A 6 41.58 -3.72 -10.69
CA ILE A 6 40.58 -4.71 -11.09
C ILE A 6 39.74 -5.15 -9.89
N LEU A 7 40.37 -5.43 -8.74
CA LEU A 7 39.65 -5.74 -7.50
C LEU A 7 38.75 -4.59 -7.04
N ALA A 8 39.22 -3.34 -7.12
CA ALA A 8 38.41 -2.17 -6.77
C ALA A 8 37.21 -2.02 -7.71
N LEU A 9 37.36 -2.26 -9.01
CA LEU A 9 36.27 -2.18 -9.98
C LEU A 9 35.22 -3.29 -9.77
N ILE A 10 35.65 -4.51 -9.41
CA ILE A 10 34.73 -5.61 -9.08
C ILE A 10 33.93 -5.30 -7.82
N VAL A 11 34.58 -4.75 -6.78
CA VAL A 11 33.92 -4.34 -5.53
C VAL A 11 32.94 -3.20 -5.78
N VAL A 12 33.31 -2.20 -6.58
CA VAL A 12 32.43 -1.08 -6.96
C VAL A 12 31.23 -1.57 -7.78
N TYR A 13 31.44 -2.45 -8.76
CA TYR A 13 30.37 -3.03 -9.57
C TYR A 13 29.41 -3.90 -8.74
N GLY A 14 29.95 -4.68 -7.79
CA GLY A 14 29.18 -5.45 -6.82
C GLY A 14 28.34 -4.57 -5.88
N LEU A 15 28.86 -3.42 -5.44
CA LEU A 15 28.14 -2.47 -4.59
C LEU A 15 27.01 -1.72 -5.32
N ILE A 16 27.13 -1.52 -6.63
CA ILE A 16 26.10 -0.84 -7.46
C ILE A 16 24.92 -1.79 -7.77
N SER A 17 25.11 -3.11 -7.68
CA SER A 17 24.17 -4.11 -8.21
C SER A 17 23.03 -4.52 -7.27
N ILE A 18 22.92 -3.95 -6.06
CA ILE A 18 21.90 -4.35 -5.05
C ILE A 18 20.76 -3.34 -4.83
N VAL A 19 20.58 -2.36 -5.74
CA VAL A 19 19.35 -1.57 -5.73
C VAL A 19 18.27 -2.33 -6.45
N ASP A 20 17.40 -3.01 -5.70
CA ASP A 20 16.08 -3.41 -6.19
C ASP A 20 15.33 -2.14 -6.59
N ALA A 21 15.42 -1.81 -7.88
CA ALA A 21 14.65 -0.73 -8.45
C ALA A 21 13.17 -1.06 -8.28
N PHE A 22 12.46 -0.18 -7.59
CA PHE A 22 11.02 -0.23 -7.40
C PHE A 22 10.37 -0.51 -8.77
N SER A 23 9.87 -1.73 -8.97
CA SER A 23 9.19 -2.05 -10.23
C SER A 23 7.89 -1.27 -10.25
N ALA A 24 7.84 -0.24 -11.09
CA ALA A 24 6.67 0.58 -11.30
C ALA A 24 5.53 -0.30 -11.82
N SER A 25 4.70 -0.83 -10.93
CA SER A 25 3.43 -1.44 -11.32
C SER A 25 2.65 -0.36 -12.07
N GLY A 26 2.36 -0.61 -13.35
CA GLY A 26 1.58 0.31 -14.17
C GLY A 26 0.22 0.66 -13.54
N TRP A 27 -0.45 1.65 -14.11
CA TRP A 27 -1.81 1.99 -13.69
C TRP A 27 -2.76 0.84 -14.00
N THR A 28 -3.49 0.36 -13.00
CA THR A 28 -4.55 -0.63 -13.16
C THR A 28 -5.91 0.05 -13.11
N LYS A 29 -6.84 -0.39 -13.98
CA LYS A 29 -8.23 0.06 -13.93
C LYS A 29 -8.93 -0.56 -12.74
N ALA A 30 -9.70 0.26 -12.03
CA ALA A 30 -10.50 -0.13 -10.88
C ALA A 30 -11.74 0.77 -10.79
N HIS A 31 -12.63 0.43 -9.87
CA HIS A 31 -13.70 1.32 -9.42
C HIS A 31 -13.39 1.84 -8.03
N ALA A 32 -13.85 3.04 -7.73
CA ALA A 32 -13.86 3.54 -6.37
C ALA A 32 -15.29 3.91 -5.96
N THR A 33 -15.63 3.62 -4.71
CA THR A 33 -16.75 4.24 -3.98
C THR A 33 -16.22 4.95 -2.76
N PHE A 34 -17.09 5.66 -2.04
CA PHE A 34 -16.75 6.19 -0.73
C PHE A 34 -17.76 5.76 0.32
N TYR A 35 -17.25 5.46 1.51
CA TYR A 35 -18.06 5.13 2.68
C TYR A 35 -17.37 5.67 3.94
N GLY A 36 -18.15 6.01 4.96
CA GLY A 36 -17.65 6.45 6.26
C GLY A 36 -17.55 7.96 6.46
N GLY A 37 -17.45 8.35 7.73
CA GLY A 37 -17.43 9.74 8.19
C GLY A 37 -16.16 10.51 7.81
N SER A 38 -16.18 11.81 8.06
CA SER A 38 -15.14 12.78 7.68
C SER A 38 -13.75 12.57 8.30
N ASP A 39 -13.58 11.60 9.20
CA ASP A 39 -12.40 11.45 10.08
C ASP A 39 -11.32 10.49 9.54
N ALA A 40 -11.63 9.65 8.55
CA ALA A 40 -10.67 8.75 7.87
C ALA A 40 -9.81 7.87 8.82
N SER A 41 -10.31 7.56 10.02
CA SER A 41 -9.54 7.10 11.18
C SER A 41 -9.21 5.60 11.22
N GLY A 42 -8.73 5.02 10.12
CA GLY A 42 -8.46 3.57 10.01
C GLY A 42 -7.16 3.18 9.32
N THR A 43 -6.18 4.09 9.15
CA THR A 43 -5.15 3.93 8.12
C THR A 43 -3.99 3.00 8.44
N MET A 44 -4.07 1.72 8.05
CA MET A 44 -2.95 0.77 8.10
C MET A 44 -2.82 -0.09 6.82
N GLY A 45 -1.92 0.30 5.91
CA GLY A 45 -1.59 -0.46 4.70
C GLY A 45 -1.02 0.40 3.56
N GLY A 46 -0.48 -0.25 2.52
CA GLY A 46 0.40 0.33 1.49
C GLY A 46 -0.19 1.51 0.70
N ALA A 47 0.67 2.36 0.13
CA ALA A 47 0.23 3.54 -0.62
C ALA A 47 -0.11 3.23 -2.07
N CYS A 48 -1.24 3.77 -2.51
CA CYS A 48 -1.68 3.76 -3.89
C CYS A 48 -1.94 5.21 -4.35
N GLY A 49 -1.50 5.53 -5.56
CA GLY A 49 -1.97 6.72 -6.28
C GLY A 49 -3.28 6.39 -6.98
N ILE A 50 -4.32 7.19 -6.76
CA ILE A 50 -5.65 7.03 -7.36
C ILE A 50 -5.98 8.27 -8.20
N ILE A 51 -6.41 8.07 -9.43
CA ILE A 51 -6.87 9.12 -10.35
C ILE A 51 -8.22 8.72 -10.93
N CYS A 52 -9.19 9.62 -10.94
CA CYS A 52 -10.47 9.39 -11.59
C CYS A 52 -10.32 9.45 -13.13
N ASP A 53 -10.85 8.46 -13.84
CA ASP A 53 -10.83 8.42 -15.31
C ASP A 53 -11.83 9.41 -15.89
N TYR A 54 -11.39 10.66 -16.06
CA TYR A 54 -12.20 11.74 -16.63
C TYR A 54 -12.71 11.44 -18.04
N ASN A 55 -11.98 10.65 -18.82
CA ASN A 55 -12.41 10.31 -20.18
C ASN A 55 -13.54 9.26 -20.16
N ALA A 56 -13.58 8.41 -19.13
CA ALA A 56 -14.65 7.45 -18.93
C ALA A 56 -15.89 8.09 -18.27
N ASP A 57 -15.74 8.95 -17.27
CA ASP A 57 -16.86 9.68 -16.67
C ASP A 57 -16.51 11.13 -16.28
N SER A 58 -16.69 12.04 -17.24
CA SER A 58 -16.46 13.47 -17.05
C SER A 58 -17.49 14.16 -16.16
N ARG A 59 -18.63 13.51 -15.85
CA ARG A 59 -19.69 14.10 -15.01
C ARG A 59 -19.29 14.12 -13.54
N TRP A 60 -18.53 13.10 -13.13
CA TRP A 60 -18.19 12.89 -11.73
C TRP A 60 -16.70 13.02 -11.43
N CYS A 61 -15.82 12.90 -12.43
CA CYS A 61 -14.39 13.06 -12.23
C CYS A 61 -13.93 14.52 -12.29
N LEU A 62 -12.99 14.88 -11.40
CA LEU A 62 -12.26 16.15 -11.49
C LEU A 62 -11.03 15.98 -12.39
N ARG A 63 -10.95 16.79 -13.45
CA ARG A 63 -9.88 16.69 -14.46
C ARG A 63 -8.49 16.95 -13.83
N GLY A 64 -7.56 16.02 -14.05
CA GLY A 64 -6.16 16.16 -13.65
C GLY A 64 -5.92 16.13 -12.14
N LYS A 65 -6.91 15.72 -11.35
CA LYS A 65 -6.75 15.55 -9.90
C LYS A 65 -6.37 14.12 -9.56
N SER A 66 -5.34 13.98 -8.74
CA SER A 66 -4.89 12.71 -8.18
C SER A 66 -4.99 12.73 -6.67
N GLN A 67 -5.18 11.56 -6.07
CA GLN A 67 -5.05 11.37 -4.64
C GLN A 67 -4.11 10.25 -4.29
N ASN A 68 -3.22 10.59 -3.37
CA ASN A 68 -2.31 9.67 -2.73
C ASN A 68 -2.99 9.16 -1.47
N ARG A 69 -3.37 7.89 -1.45
CA ARG A 69 -4.06 7.28 -0.32
C ARG A 69 -3.28 6.06 0.14
N HIS A 70 -3.15 5.92 1.45
CA HIS A 70 -2.76 4.65 2.07
C HIS A 70 -4.00 3.75 2.03
N ALA A 71 -3.88 2.53 1.52
CA ALA A 71 -4.93 1.53 1.62
C ALA A 71 -5.04 1.11 3.09
N THR A 72 -6.22 1.22 3.68
CA THR A 72 -6.36 1.20 5.14
C THR A 72 -7.12 0.00 5.65
N ASN A 73 -7.98 -0.54 4.80
CA ASN A 73 -8.92 -1.57 5.14
C ASN A 73 -8.98 -2.55 3.98
N PHE A 74 -9.15 -3.81 4.31
CA PHE A 74 -9.37 -4.85 3.32
C PHE A 74 -10.86 -4.90 3.00
N CYS A 75 -11.21 -4.90 1.72
CA CYS A 75 -12.58 -5.13 1.29
C CYS A 75 -12.73 -6.61 0.90
N PRO A 76 -13.32 -7.46 1.75
CA PRO A 76 -13.46 -8.89 1.47
C PRO A 76 -14.46 -9.14 0.34
N PRO A 77 -14.20 -10.11 -0.56
CA PRO A 77 -15.19 -10.56 -1.54
C PRO A 77 -16.46 -11.08 -0.85
N ASN A 78 -17.62 -10.73 -1.40
CA ASN A 78 -18.92 -11.25 -1.01
C ASN A 78 -19.65 -11.85 -2.23
N PHE A 79 -19.40 -13.13 -2.50
CA PHE A 79 -19.98 -13.85 -3.65
C PHE A 79 -21.50 -14.07 -3.55
N ALA A 80 -22.13 -13.75 -2.41
CA ALA A 80 -23.59 -13.83 -2.27
C ALA A 80 -24.31 -12.62 -2.88
N GLN A 81 -23.58 -11.55 -3.24
CA GLN A 81 -24.12 -10.33 -3.84
C GLN A 81 -23.56 -10.12 -5.24
N ALA A 82 -24.37 -9.50 -6.10
CA ALA A 82 -23.92 -9.12 -7.43
C ALA A 82 -22.83 -8.04 -7.35
N SER A 83 -21.88 -8.10 -8.28
CA SER A 83 -20.69 -7.24 -8.29
C SER A 83 -20.99 -5.74 -8.47
N ASP A 84 -22.21 -5.42 -8.92
CA ASP A 84 -22.77 -4.08 -9.10
C ASP A 84 -23.81 -3.71 -8.04
N ASN A 85 -24.03 -4.58 -7.05
CA ASN A 85 -25.02 -4.38 -5.99
C ASN A 85 -24.58 -5.03 -4.66
N GLY A 86 -23.51 -4.49 -4.08
CA GLY A 86 -22.98 -4.90 -2.78
C GLY A 86 -21.77 -5.86 -2.84
N GLY A 87 -21.59 -6.56 -3.97
CA GLY A 87 -20.44 -7.43 -4.24
C GLY A 87 -19.23 -6.71 -4.87
N TRP A 88 -19.02 -5.43 -4.58
CA TRP A 88 -18.06 -4.56 -5.30
C TRP A 88 -16.63 -5.10 -5.35
N CYS A 89 -16.22 -5.85 -4.33
CA CYS A 89 -14.88 -6.42 -4.18
C CYS A 89 -14.75 -7.86 -4.72
N ASN A 90 -15.79 -8.36 -5.39
CA ASN A 90 -15.77 -9.68 -6.02
C ASN A 90 -14.85 -9.69 -7.24
N PRO A 91 -13.94 -10.68 -7.36
CA PRO A 91 -13.21 -10.93 -8.60
C PRO A 91 -14.15 -11.00 -9.82
N PRO A 92 -13.77 -10.49 -10.99
CA PRO A 92 -12.47 -9.89 -11.35
C PRO A 92 -12.35 -8.38 -11.04
N LEU A 93 -13.33 -7.78 -10.37
CA LEU A 93 -13.32 -6.33 -10.14
C LEU A 93 -12.26 -5.93 -9.12
N GLN A 94 -11.47 -4.93 -9.49
CA GLN A 94 -10.63 -4.19 -8.54
C GLN A 94 -11.45 -3.03 -8.02
N HIS A 95 -11.63 -2.97 -6.69
CA HIS A 95 -12.46 -1.97 -6.04
C HIS A 95 -11.70 -1.28 -4.91
N PHE A 96 -11.93 0.03 -4.77
CA PHE A 96 -11.36 0.87 -3.72
C PHE A 96 -12.45 1.61 -2.97
N ASP A 97 -12.53 1.38 -1.66
CA ASP A 97 -13.33 2.22 -0.79
C ASP A 97 -12.50 3.37 -0.22
N MET A 98 -12.94 4.58 -0.52
CA MET A 98 -12.29 5.81 -0.08
C MET A 98 -13.06 6.44 1.07
N ALA A 99 -12.35 7.14 1.95
CA ALA A 99 -13.00 8.09 2.85
C ALA A 99 -13.49 9.30 2.02
N GLN A 100 -14.65 9.87 2.36
CA GLN A 100 -15.21 11.05 1.70
C GLN A 100 -14.19 12.20 1.46
N PRO A 101 -13.36 12.63 2.44
CA PRO A 101 -12.39 13.71 2.19
C PRO A 101 -11.30 13.36 1.18
N ALA A 102 -11.07 12.08 0.90
CA ALA A 102 -10.17 11.66 -0.18
C ALA A 102 -10.92 11.57 -1.52
N TRP A 103 -12.18 11.15 -1.50
CA TRP A 103 -13.05 11.10 -2.67
C TRP A 103 -13.21 12.48 -3.32
N GLU A 104 -13.57 13.48 -2.52
CA GLU A 104 -13.87 14.84 -3.01
C GLU A 104 -12.67 15.53 -3.67
N LYS A 105 -11.47 14.98 -3.50
CA LYS A 105 -10.28 15.49 -4.16
C LYS A 105 -10.09 14.94 -5.57
N ILE A 106 -10.71 13.82 -5.95
CA ILE A 106 -10.68 13.27 -7.33
C ILE A 106 -12.04 13.31 -8.04
N GLY A 107 -13.14 13.42 -7.30
CA GLY A 107 -14.48 13.35 -7.86
C GLY A 107 -15.50 14.18 -7.10
N ILE A 108 -16.67 14.37 -7.72
CA ILE A 108 -17.80 15.09 -7.16
C ILE A 108 -18.52 14.17 -6.15
N TYR A 109 -18.87 14.71 -4.98
CA TYR A 109 -19.55 13.97 -3.90
C TYR A 109 -20.77 13.16 -4.36
N ARG A 110 -21.55 13.69 -5.32
CA ARG A 110 -22.77 13.04 -5.85
C ARG A 110 -22.51 11.86 -6.79
N GLY A 111 -21.25 11.59 -7.16
CA GLY A 111 -20.90 10.56 -8.14
C GLY A 111 -21.14 9.13 -7.67
N GLY A 112 -21.13 8.87 -6.36
CA GLY A 112 -21.35 7.54 -5.77
C GLY A 112 -20.22 6.55 -6.09
N ILE A 113 -20.15 6.10 -7.35
CA ILE A 113 -19.11 5.22 -7.90
C ILE A 113 -18.46 5.88 -9.12
N VAL A 114 -17.12 5.84 -9.21
CA VAL A 114 -16.38 6.40 -10.34
C VAL A 114 -15.31 5.44 -10.84
N PRO A 115 -15.02 5.42 -12.15
CA PRO A 115 -13.90 4.68 -12.69
C PRO A 115 -12.59 5.36 -12.27
N VAL A 116 -11.63 4.57 -11.80
CA VAL A 116 -10.32 5.06 -11.36
C VAL A 116 -9.17 4.26 -11.95
N TYR A 117 -8.03 4.90 -12.06
CA TYR A 117 -6.74 4.26 -12.20
C TYR A 117 -6.05 4.23 -10.84
N CYS A 118 -5.56 3.05 -10.45
CA CYS A 118 -4.76 2.86 -9.25
C CYS A 118 -3.32 2.49 -9.63
N SER A 119 -2.35 3.04 -8.93
CA SER A 119 -0.95 2.66 -9.04
C SER A 119 -0.40 2.22 -7.69
N LYS A 120 -0.04 0.93 -7.59
CA LYS A 120 0.49 0.29 -6.37
C LYS A 120 1.96 0.64 -6.06
N GLY A 121 2.61 1.45 -6.90
CA GLY A 121 4.04 1.72 -6.73
C GLY A 121 4.55 3.12 -7.00
N TRP A 122 3.70 4.07 -7.42
CA TRP A 122 4.16 5.42 -7.76
C TRP A 122 4.06 6.43 -6.61
N VAL A 123 3.47 6.04 -5.48
CA VAL A 123 3.27 6.94 -4.33
C VAL A 123 4.07 6.43 -3.14
N PRO A 124 5.30 6.90 -2.94
CA PRO A 124 6.05 6.53 -1.73
C PRO A 124 5.37 7.14 -0.49
N CYS A 125 5.10 6.31 0.51
CA CYS A 125 4.72 6.73 1.85
C CYS A 125 5.81 7.61 2.45
N LYS A 126 5.48 8.84 2.82
CA LYS A 126 6.38 9.69 3.62
C LYS A 126 6.18 9.37 5.10
N LYS A 127 7.19 8.74 5.71
CA LYS A 127 7.22 8.52 7.16
C LYS A 127 7.64 9.80 7.88
N HIS A 128 6.96 10.12 8.97
CA HIS A 128 7.39 11.16 9.92
C HIS A 128 7.92 10.47 11.19
N GLY A 129 9.20 10.65 11.50
CA GLY A 129 9.87 9.95 12.60
C GLY A 129 10.31 8.51 12.26
N GLY A 130 10.22 7.62 13.25
CA GLY A 130 10.60 6.20 13.16
C GLY A 130 9.42 5.26 12.91
N VAL A 131 9.73 4.01 12.51
CA VAL A 131 8.76 2.91 12.47
C VAL A 131 8.22 2.68 13.89
N ARG A 132 6.93 2.39 14.01
CA ARG A 132 6.27 2.15 15.29
C ARG A 132 5.90 0.68 15.43
N PHE A 133 6.19 0.10 16.58
CA PHE A 133 5.82 -1.25 16.94
C PHE A 133 4.82 -1.19 18.09
N THR A 134 3.62 -1.72 17.89
CA THR A 134 2.64 -1.91 18.97
C THR A 134 2.61 -3.38 19.29
N ILE A 135 2.83 -3.71 20.56
CA ILE A 135 2.96 -5.08 21.07
C ILE A 135 1.72 -5.32 21.94
N ASN A 136 0.94 -6.34 21.61
CA ASN A 136 -0.28 -6.75 22.30
C ASN A 136 -0.33 -8.27 22.37
N GLY A 137 -0.77 -8.87 23.46
CA GLY A 137 -0.77 -10.33 23.53
C GLY A 137 -1.44 -10.90 24.76
N ARG A 138 -1.31 -12.21 24.89
CA ARG A 138 -1.60 -12.99 26.12
C ARG A 138 -0.46 -13.98 26.35
N ASP A 139 -0.57 -14.77 27.41
CA ASP A 139 0.51 -15.64 27.92
C ASP A 139 1.24 -16.51 26.88
N TYR A 140 0.58 -16.87 25.77
CA TYR A 140 1.13 -17.77 24.74
C TYR A 140 1.24 -17.17 23.33
N PHE A 141 0.85 -15.91 23.12
CA PHE A 141 0.95 -15.26 21.82
C PHE A 141 1.22 -13.77 21.95
N GLU A 142 2.06 -13.27 21.05
CA GLU A 142 2.37 -11.85 20.92
C GLU A 142 1.96 -11.38 19.53
N LEU A 143 1.19 -10.31 19.48
CA LEU A 143 0.75 -9.64 18.26
C LEU A 143 1.57 -8.35 18.14
N VAL A 144 2.41 -8.32 17.10
CA VAL A 144 3.22 -7.14 16.79
C VAL A 144 2.63 -6.43 15.58
N LEU A 145 2.14 -5.22 15.80
CA LEU A 145 1.65 -4.34 14.77
C LEU A 145 2.73 -3.34 14.37
N VAL A 146 3.24 -3.48 13.15
CA VAL A 146 4.24 -2.57 12.58
C VAL A 146 3.53 -1.47 11.79
N SER A 147 3.82 -0.21 12.11
CA SER A 147 3.16 0.96 11.50
C SER A 147 4.16 2.09 11.21
N ASN A 148 3.70 3.11 10.47
CA ASN A 148 4.53 4.24 10.02
C ASN A 148 5.72 3.81 9.12
N VAL A 149 5.48 2.85 8.23
CA VAL A 149 6.46 2.37 7.25
C VAL A 149 6.48 3.30 6.04
N GLY A 150 7.67 3.79 5.69
CA GLY A 150 7.89 4.64 4.51
C GLY A 150 8.09 3.82 3.23
N GLY A 151 8.24 4.49 2.08
CA GLY A 151 8.48 3.81 0.80
C GLY A 151 7.21 3.15 0.27
N SER A 152 7.22 1.84 0.01
CA SER A 152 6.01 1.13 -0.45
C SER A 152 4.88 1.11 0.59
N GLY A 153 5.23 1.23 1.88
CA GLY A 153 4.32 1.01 3.00
C GLY A 153 3.93 -0.46 3.20
N SER A 154 4.40 -1.37 2.34
CA SER A 154 4.20 -2.83 2.46
C SER A 154 5.39 -3.46 3.16
N ILE A 155 5.11 -4.43 4.04
CA ILE A 155 6.13 -5.21 4.74
C ILE A 155 6.12 -6.61 4.15
N GLN A 156 7.28 -7.10 3.72
CA GLN A 156 7.41 -8.43 3.12
C GLN A 156 7.58 -9.52 4.19
N SER A 157 8.40 -9.24 5.20
CA SER A 157 8.65 -10.15 6.31
C SER A 157 9.01 -9.36 7.57
N VAL A 158 8.73 -9.94 8.73
CA VAL A 158 9.14 -9.42 10.03
C VAL A 158 9.77 -10.58 10.79
N SER A 159 10.92 -10.34 11.41
CA SER A 159 11.64 -11.38 12.14
C SER A 159 12.04 -10.88 13.53
N ILE A 160 11.95 -11.75 14.53
CA ILE A 160 12.31 -11.45 15.92
C ILE A 160 13.48 -12.33 16.39
N LYS A 161 14.39 -11.72 17.15
CA LYS A 161 15.53 -12.39 17.78
C LYS A 161 15.44 -12.22 19.30
N GLY A 162 15.60 -13.33 20.03
CA GLY A 162 15.67 -13.31 21.49
C GLY A 162 16.98 -12.74 22.01
N SER A 163 16.94 -12.09 23.17
CA SER A 163 18.14 -11.50 23.80
C SER A 163 19.18 -12.53 24.23
N LYS A 164 18.78 -13.80 24.39
CA LYS A 164 19.64 -14.92 24.82
C LYS A 164 19.95 -15.92 23.70
N THR A 165 19.75 -15.55 22.43
CA THR A 165 20.04 -16.42 21.30
C THR A 165 21.28 -15.95 20.52
N ASP A 166 22.24 -16.86 20.33
CA ASP A 166 23.53 -16.62 19.68
C ASP A 166 23.40 -16.51 18.15
N GLY A 167 22.59 -15.57 17.66
CA GLY A 167 22.47 -15.28 16.22
C GLY A 167 21.56 -16.22 15.43
N ASP A 168 21.49 -17.50 15.80
CA ASP A 168 20.91 -18.54 14.94
C ASP A 168 19.39 -18.76 15.11
N ASN A 169 18.79 -18.22 16.17
CA ASN A 169 17.35 -18.37 16.42
C ASN A 169 16.60 -17.06 16.15
N VAL A 170 16.31 -16.84 14.86
CA VAL A 170 15.46 -15.76 14.36
C VAL A 170 14.14 -16.38 13.90
N LYS A 171 13.01 -15.93 14.45
CA LYS A 171 11.67 -16.41 14.08
C LYS A 171 10.99 -15.39 13.16
N GLU A 172 10.57 -15.84 11.97
CA GLU A 172 9.70 -15.05 11.09
C GLU A 172 8.29 -15.00 11.68
N LEU A 173 7.72 -13.80 11.75
CA LEU A 173 6.36 -13.54 12.19
C LEU A 173 5.44 -13.65 10.98
N GLY A 174 4.48 -14.57 11.06
CA GLY A 174 3.43 -14.69 10.04
C GLY A 174 2.52 -13.46 10.05
N SER A 175 2.14 -13.02 8.85
CA SER A 175 1.14 -11.99 8.58
C SER A 175 -0.27 -12.55 8.60
#